data_AF-A0A918WSY9-F1
#
_entry.id   AF-A0A918WSY9-F1
#
_cell.length_a   1.000
_cell.length_b   1.000
_cell.length_c   1.000
_cell.angle_alpha   90.00
_cell.angle_beta   90.00
_cell.angle_gamma   90.00
#
_symmetry.space_group_name_H-M   'P 1'
#
loop_
_entity.id
_entity.type
_entity.pdbx_description
1 polymer ?
#
loop_
_entity_poly.entity_id
_entity_poly.type
_entity_poly.pdbx_seq_one_letter_code
_entity_poly.pdbx_strand_id
1 'polypeptide(L)'
;MTRTTRTARTALCAAAVAGLFLGLTACQEAKDAAKSVASEGTDKAIDQVDKAVKDTYEVTYEVSGSGINQIGYHAGKGTALEPLLTKDTKPKLPWTKTVTLKGIMPPAVVPTTMELNASPDLKCKVLHKGKVLAEATGDKVLTGGCIAAAPVGK
;
A
#
# COMPACT_ATOMS: atom_id res chain seq x y z
N MET A 1 -63.98 -9.21 -15.03
CA MET A 1 -63.05 -10.36 -14.84
C MET A 1 -61.70 -9.95 -15.44
N THR A 2 -60.72 -9.52 -14.62
CA THR A 2 -59.45 -10.26 -14.29
C THR A 2 -58.61 -10.58 -15.54
N ARG A 3 -57.32 -10.26 -15.74
CA ARG A 3 -56.09 -10.00 -14.94
C ARG A 3 -55.07 -9.28 -15.89
N THR A 4 -54.36 -8.21 -15.52
CA THR A 4 -53.02 -8.14 -14.85
C THR A 4 -51.79 -8.26 -15.79
N THR A 5 -51.15 -7.10 -16.01
CA THR A 5 -49.70 -6.79 -16.16
C THR A 5 -48.81 -7.52 -17.18
N ARG A 6 -48.00 -6.76 -17.94
CA ARG A 6 -46.52 -6.85 -17.92
C ARG A 6 -45.80 -5.74 -18.72
N THR A 7 -44.97 -4.99 -18.01
CA THR A 7 -43.57 -4.70 -18.35
C THR A 7 -43.27 -3.82 -19.58
N ALA A 8 -43.30 -2.51 -19.39
CA ALA A 8 -42.55 -1.58 -20.26
C ALA A 8 -41.08 -1.54 -19.80
N ARG A 9 -40.19 -2.02 -20.66
CA ARG A 9 -38.74 -2.01 -20.50
C ARG A 9 -38.17 -0.62 -20.74
N THR A 10 -37.47 -0.12 -19.72
CA THR A 10 -36.12 0.47 -19.73
C THR A 10 -35.63 1.37 -20.88
N ALA A 11 -34.99 2.45 -20.43
CA ALA A 11 -33.85 3.17 -21.01
C ALA A 11 -34.15 4.44 -21.82
N LEU A 12 -34.18 5.58 -21.10
CA LEU A 12 -33.76 6.86 -21.65
C LEU A 12 -32.49 7.30 -20.91
N CYS A 13 -31.34 7.12 -21.55
CA CYS A 13 -30.10 7.79 -21.19
C CYS A 13 -30.21 9.26 -21.60
N ALA A 14 -30.23 10.19 -20.65
CA ALA A 14 -29.73 11.56 -20.82
C ALA A 14 -29.92 12.35 -19.52
N ALA A 15 -28.83 12.67 -18.83
CA ALA A 15 -28.71 13.94 -18.12
C ALA A 15 -27.24 14.35 -18.19
N ALA A 16 -26.96 15.13 -19.21
CA ALA A 16 -25.67 15.75 -19.45
C ALA A 16 -25.36 16.79 -18.37
N VAL A 17 -24.05 16.98 -18.19
CA VAL A 17 -23.37 18.00 -17.42
C VAL A 17 -24.04 19.37 -17.58
N ALA A 18 -24.55 19.90 -16.47
CA ALA A 18 -24.91 21.31 -16.29
C ALA A 18 -24.53 21.66 -14.84
N GLY A 19 -23.82 22.72 -14.52
CA GLY A 19 -23.12 23.73 -15.28
C GLY A 19 -22.29 24.48 -14.24
N LEU A 20 -21.03 24.71 -14.55
CA LEU A 20 -20.16 25.59 -13.79
C LEU A 20 -20.73 27.01 -13.96
N PHE A 21 -21.00 27.71 -12.85
CA PHE A 21 -21.47 29.11 -12.74
C PHE A 21 -22.97 29.41 -12.94
N LEU A 22 -23.76 29.17 -11.89
CA LEU A 22 -24.85 30.07 -11.45
C LEU A 22 -24.51 30.40 -9.98
N GLY A 23 -24.11 31.61 -9.59
CA GLY A 23 -24.97 32.80 -9.55
C GLY A 23 -25.11 33.26 -8.10
N LEU A 24 -24.04 33.89 -7.60
CA LEU A 24 -23.74 34.61 -6.34
C LEU A 24 -24.77 35.01 -5.23
N THR A 25 -26.00 34.49 -5.07
CA THR A 25 -26.91 35.02 -3.99
C THR A 25 -27.75 34.03 -3.16
N ALA A 26 -27.62 32.71 -3.30
CA ALA A 26 -28.41 31.74 -2.51
C ALA A 26 -27.60 30.90 -1.49
N CYS A 27 -26.40 31.36 -1.10
CA CYS A 27 -25.41 30.57 -0.35
C CYS A 27 -25.60 30.49 1.18
N GLN A 28 -26.75 30.83 1.76
CA GLN A 28 -26.92 30.73 3.21
C GLN A 28 -27.55 29.41 3.65
N GLU A 29 -28.53 28.89 2.92
CA GLU A 29 -29.18 27.61 3.26
C GLU A 29 -28.41 26.40 2.70
N ALA A 30 -27.63 26.58 1.63
CA ALA A 30 -26.77 25.55 1.06
C ALA A 30 -25.46 25.32 1.85
N LYS A 31 -25.06 26.25 2.72
CA LYS A 31 -23.88 26.07 3.59
C LYS A 31 -24.11 25.00 4.65
N ASP A 32 -25.32 24.94 5.21
CA ASP A 32 -25.65 23.97 6.25
C ASP A 32 -25.86 22.56 5.66
N ALA A 33 -26.40 22.46 4.44
CA ALA A 33 -26.49 21.18 3.72
C ALA A 33 -25.13 20.70 3.18
N ALA A 34 -24.27 21.59 2.70
CA ALA A 34 -22.91 21.23 2.26
C ALA A 34 -22.00 20.84 3.44
N LYS A 35 -22.19 21.43 4.62
CA LYS A 35 -21.43 21.09 5.83
C LYS A 35 -21.76 19.69 6.37
N SER A 36 -23.02 19.25 6.27
CA SER A 36 -23.42 17.92 6.76
C SER A 36 -22.96 16.77 5.84
N VAL A 37 -23.05 16.93 4.51
CA VAL A 37 -22.56 15.90 3.57
C VAL A 37 -21.04 15.88 3.40
N ALA A 38 -20.36 17.02 3.61
CA ALA A 38 -18.90 17.07 3.60
C ALA A 38 -18.28 16.50 4.88
N SER A 39 -18.95 16.61 6.04
CA SER A 39 -18.45 16.10 7.32
C SER A 39 -18.45 14.57 7.37
N GLU A 40 -19.56 13.89 7.09
CA GLU A 40 -19.62 12.44 7.36
C GLU A 40 -18.73 11.58 6.43
N GLY A 41 -18.50 12.03 5.20
CA GLY A 41 -17.61 11.36 4.25
C GLY A 41 -16.13 11.68 4.50
N THR A 42 -15.83 12.92 4.90
CA THR A 42 -14.45 13.36 5.18
C THR A 42 -13.96 12.83 6.52
N ASP A 43 -14.82 12.83 7.56
CA ASP A 43 -14.46 12.34 8.89
C ASP A 43 -14.12 10.84 8.84
N LYS A 44 -14.90 10.03 8.12
CA LYS A 44 -14.61 8.60 7.91
C LYS A 44 -13.36 8.36 7.06
N ALA A 45 -13.09 9.19 6.05
CA ALA A 45 -11.90 9.07 5.23
C ALA A 45 -10.63 9.45 6.01
N ILE A 46 -10.71 10.52 6.81
CA ILE A 46 -9.63 10.93 7.73
C ILE A 46 -9.39 9.83 8.75
N ASP A 47 -10.43 9.26 9.36
CA ASP A 47 -10.31 8.17 10.34
C ASP A 47 -9.65 6.92 9.74
N GLN A 48 -9.94 6.58 8.48
CA GLN A 48 -9.30 5.44 7.80
C GLN A 48 -7.82 5.71 7.51
N VAL A 49 -7.46 6.92 7.12
CA VAL A 49 -6.05 7.31 6.91
C VAL A 49 -5.31 7.29 8.24
N ASP A 50 -5.90 7.90 9.28
CA ASP A 50 -5.32 7.95 10.62
C ASP A 50 -5.08 6.55 11.18
N LYS A 51 -6.07 5.66 11.03
CA LYS A 51 -5.94 4.26 11.41
C LYS A 51 -4.90 3.54 10.57
N ALA A 52 -4.91 3.71 9.24
CA ALA A 52 -3.94 3.08 8.36
C ALA A 52 -2.50 3.56 8.62
N VAL A 53 -2.28 4.72 9.24
CA VAL A 53 -0.96 5.21 9.66
C VAL A 53 -0.58 4.69 11.05
N LYS A 54 -1.55 4.56 11.97
CA LYS A 54 -1.34 4.16 13.38
C LYS A 54 -1.26 2.65 13.59
N ASP A 55 -1.94 1.86 12.77
CA ASP A 55 -1.93 0.39 12.87
C ASP A 55 -0.51 -0.16 12.60
N THR A 56 -0.27 -1.41 12.98
CA THR A 56 1.00 -2.08 12.72
C THR A 56 0.77 -3.44 12.08
N TYR A 57 1.76 -3.93 11.36
CA TYR A 57 1.71 -5.25 10.74
C TYR A 57 3.09 -5.90 10.73
N GLU A 58 3.12 -7.22 10.83
CA GLU A 58 4.36 -7.99 10.84
C GLU A 58 4.73 -8.47 9.44
N VAL A 59 6.02 -8.42 9.10
CA VAL A 59 6.54 -9.04 7.89
C VAL A 59 7.80 -9.84 8.20
N THR A 60 8.00 -10.90 7.43
CA THR A 60 9.22 -11.69 7.43
C THR A 60 9.96 -11.43 6.11
N TYR A 61 11.20 -11.01 6.22
CA TYR A 61 12.13 -10.91 5.11
C TYR A 61 12.98 -12.17 5.04
N GLU A 62 13.19 -12.68 3.84
CA GLU A 62 14.11 -13.78 3.57
C GLU A 62 15.07 -13.37 2.47
N VAL A 63 16.35 -13.68 2.65
CA VAL A 63 17.40 -13.48 1.64
C VAL A 63 18.24 -14.74 1.58
N SER A 64 18.42 -15.32 0.39
CA SER A 64 19.25 -16.50 0.17
C SER A 64 20.15 -16.32 -1.04
N GLY A 65 21.17 -17.17 -1.15
CA GLY A 65 22.20 -17.10 -2.18
C GLY A 65 23.57 -16.87 -1.56
N SER A 66 24.47 -16.25 -2.32
CA SER A 66 25.85 -15.95 -1.88
C SER A 66 26.27 -14.52 -2.25
N GLY A 67 27.44 -14.10 -1.77
CA GLY A 67 28.07 -12.82 -2.15
C GLY A 67 27.43 -11.56 -1.55
N ILE A 68 26.52 -11.65 -0.57
CA ILE A 68 25.90 -10.45 0.03
C ILE A 68 26.77 -9.85 1.14
N ASN A 69 27.13 -8.58 0.98
CA ASN A 69 27.94 -7.84 1.95
C ASN A 69 27.08 -7.09 2.97
N GLN A 70 25.85 -6.73 2.62
CA GLN A 70 24.93 -6.01 3.49
C GLN A 70 23.49 -6.24 3.06
N ILE A 71 22.57 -6.28 4.01
CA ILE A 71 21.12 -6.27 3.77
C ILE A 71 20.54 -5.02 4.41
N GLY A 72 19.99 -4.12 3.60
CA GLY A 72 19.16 -3.01 4.04
C GLY A 72 17.70 -3.45 4.14
N TYR A 73 16.98 -3.08 5.19
CA TYR A 73 15.55 -3.43 5.34
C TYR A 73 14.80 -2.41 6.18
N HIS A 74 13.51 -2.24 5.92
CA HIS A 74 12.65 -1.46 6.81
C HIS A 74 12.39 -2.28 8.08
N ALA A 75 12.81 -1.75 9.23
CA ALA A 75 12.66 -2.38 10.53
C ALA A 75 11.62 -1.67 11.42
N GLY A 76 10.71 -0.88 10.82
CA GLY A 76 9.73 -0.07 11.53
C GLY A 76 10.26 1.27 12.07
N LYS A 77 11.50 1.63 11.74
CA LYS A 77 12.10 2.93 12.09
C LYS A 77 11.62 4.03 11.15
N GLY A 78 11.62 5.27 11.64
CA GLY A 78 11.06 6.42 10.92
C GLY A 78 9.54 6.52 11.03
N THR A 79 8.95 7.29 10.12
CA THR A 79 7.50 7.43 9.96
C THR A 79 7.01 6.52 8.84
N ALA A 80 5.70 6.31 8.73
CA ALA A 80 5.15 5.47 7.66
C ALA A 80 5.39 6.04 6.24
N LEU A 81 5.49 7.37 6.14
CA LEU A 81 5.77 8.09 4.88
C LEU A 81 7.27 8.28 4.62
N GLU A 82 8.09 8.27 5.68
CA GLU A 82 9.54 8.43 5.61
C GLU A 82 10.23 7.27 6.36
N PRO A 83 10.23 6.07 5.75
CA PRO A 83 10.81 4.90 6.38
C PRO A 83 12.34 4.99 6.41
N LEU A 84 12.93 4.51 7.51
CA LEU A 84 14.38 4.40 7.65
C LEU A 84 14.83 2.95 7.49
N LEU A 85 15.89 2.77 6.70
CA LEU A 85 16.54 1.47 6.55
C LEU A 85 17.40 1.16 7.78
N THR A 86 17.25 -0.07 8.28
CA THR A 86 18.25 -0.73 9.12
C THR A 86 19.15 -1.56 8.22
N LYS A 87 20.41 -1.74 8.64
CA LYS A 87 21.42 -2.46 7.87
C LYS A 87 22.02 -3.56 8.74
N ASP A 88 22.04 -4.77 8.20
CA ASP A 88 22.85 -5.87 8.73
C ASP A 88 24.06 -6.03 7.79
N THR A 89 25.28 -5.90 8.34
CA THR A 89 26.53 -6.04 7.58
C THR A 89 27.07 -7.47 7.69
N LYS A 90 27.62 -7.98 6.58
CA LYS A 90 28.12 -9.36 6.42
C LYS A 90 27.17 -10.42 7.01
N PRO A 91 25.89 -10.42 6.61
CA PRO A 91 24.92 -11.36 7.15
C PRO A 91 25.27 -12.80 6.75
N LYS A 92 24.99 -13.76 7.63
CA LYS A 92 25.03 -15.18 7.26
C LYS A 92 23.79 -15.50 6.41
N LEU A 93 23.99 -16.22 5.31
CA LEU A 93 22.91 -16.67 4.44
C LEU A 93 22.65 -18.19 4.62
N PRO A 94 21.39 -18.65 4.51
CA PRO A 94 20.18 -17.86 4.31
C PRO A 94 19.85 -16.99 5.54
N TRP A 95 19.43 -15.76 5.28
CA TRP A 95 19.08 -14.76 6.29
C TRP A 95 17.58 -14.59 6.37
N THR A 96 17.06 -14.53 7.59
CA THR A 96 15.64 -14.33 7.87
C THR A 96 15.47 -13.30 8.98
N LYS A 97 14.52 -12.38 8.80
CA LYS A 97 14.20 -11.38 9.82
C LYS A 97 12.71 -11.07 9.83
N THR A 98 12.09 -11.22 10.98
CA THR A 98 10.72 -10.77 11.23
C THR A 98 10.74 -9.42 11.93
N VAL A 99 9.94 -8.47 11.44
CA VAL A 99 9.83 -7.12 11.97
C VAL A 99 8.39 -6.63 11.98
N THR A 100 8.09 -5.69 12.86
CA THR A 100 6.82 -4.96 12.90
C THR A 100 6.97 -3.61 12.22
N LEU A 101 6.12 -3.34 11.23
CA LEU A 101 6.07 -2.09 10.48
C LEU A 101 4.82 -1.29 10.86
N LYS A 102 4.90 0.03 10.65
CA LYS A 102 3.81 0.95 10.95
C LYS A 102 2.97 1.22 9.71
N GLY A 103 1.70 0.86 9.77
CA GLY A 103 0.67 1.39 8.91
C GLY A 103 0.93 1.20 7.41
N ILE A 104 0.95 2.31 6.67
CA ILE A 104 1.21 2.35 5.23
C ILE A 104 2.71 2.22 4.85
N MET A 105 3.61 2.08 5.83
CA MET A 105 5.05 1.89 5.55
C MET A 105 5.21 0.68 4.64
N PRO A 106 5.77 0.80 3.42
CA PRO A 106 5.95 -0.36 2.55
C PRO A 106 7.03 -1.28 3.12
N PRO A 107 6.85 -2.61 3.10
CA PRO A 107 7.91 -3.53 3.49
C PRO A 107 8.96 -3.59 2.37
N ALA A 108 10.23 -3.52 2.75
CA ALA A 108 11.34 -3.52 1.80
C ALA A 108 12.57 -4.23 2.38
N VAL A 109 13.21 -5.05 1.55
CA VAL A 109 14.52 -5.66 1.80
C VAL A 109 15.39 -5.54 0.56
N VAL A 110 16.59 -4.99 0.72
CA VAL A 110 17.53 -4.67 -0.35
C VAL A 110 18.90 -5.25 -0.01
N PRO A 111 19.21 -6.47 -0.50
CA PRO A 111 20.55 -7.04 -0.43
C PRO A 111 21.49 -6.27 -1.35
N THR A 112 22.73 -6.06 -0.91
CA THR A 112 23.78 -5.41 -1.70
C THR A 112 25.05 -6.24 -1.67
N THR A 113 25.71 -6.35 -2.81
CA THR A 113 26.99 -7.01 -3.00
C THR A 113 28.05 -6.03 -3.52
N MET A 114 29.30 -6.28 -3.19
CA MET A 114 30.48 -5.64 -3.79
C MET A 114 31.17 -6.56 -4.80
N GLU A 115 30.67 -7.78 -4.99
CA GLU A 115 31.21 -8.74 -5.94
C GLU A 115 30.70 -8.40 -7.35
N LEU A 116 31.60 -8.42 -8.33
CA LEU A 116 31.29 -8.09 -9.72
C LEU A 116 30.40 -9.13 -10.40
N ASN A 117 30.37 -10.35 -9.86
CA ASN A 117 29.58 -11.46 -10.36
C ASN A 117 28.53 -11.84 -9.29
N ALA A 118 27.36 -11.22 -9.39
CA ALA A 118 26.24 -11.57 -8.53
C ALA A 118 25.87 -13.05 -8.69
N SER A 119 25.57 -13.70 -7.56
CA SER A 119 25.18 -15.10 -7.58
C SER A 119 23.82 -15.28 -8.30
N PRO A 120 23.70 -16.15 -9.32
CA PRO A 120 22.45 -16.32 -10.06
C PRO A 120 21.32 -16.92 -9.22
N ASP A 121 21.65 -17.54 -8.08
CA ASP A 121 20.72 -18.10 -7.10
C ASP A 121 20.26 -17.07 -6.04
N LEU A 122 20.73 -15.81 -6.13
CA LEU A 122 20.34 -14.76 -5.21
C LEU A 122 18.82 -14.58 -5.24
N LYS A 123 18.21 -14.53 -4.07
CA LYS A 123 16.77 -14.40 -3.92
C LYS A 123 16.43 -13.57 -2.71
N CYS A 124 15.40 -12.73 -2.83
CA CYS A 124 14.76 -12.13 -1.68
C CYS A 124 13.25 -12.41 -1.68
N LYS A 125 12.65 -12.38 -0.49
CA LYS A 125 11.19 -12.41 -0.30
C LYS A 125 10.76 -11.47 0.81
N VAL A 126 9.54 -10.97 0.66
CA VAL A 126 8.76 -10.32 1.72
C VAL A 126 7.51 -11.16 1.95
N LEU A 127 7.30 -11.62 3.18
CA LEU A 127 6.14 -12.40 3.57
C LEU A 127 5.31 -11.66 4.61
N HIS A 128 3.99 -11.78 4.52
CA HIS A 128 3.05 -11.37 5.56
C HIS A 128 2.07 -12.52 5.81
N LYS A 129 1.97 -12.99 7.06
CA LYS A 129 1.11 -14.13 7.44
C LYS A 129 1.35 -15.37 6.55
N GLY A 130 2.61 -15.66 6.25
CA GLY A 130 3.03 -16.78 5.39
C GLY A 130 2.77 -16.58 3.89
N LYS A 131 2.10 -15.50 3.47
CA LYS A 131 1.89 -15.17 2.05
C LYS A 131 3.02 -14.30 1.52
N VAL A 132 3.57 -14.68 0.37
CA VAL A 132 4.55 -13.87 -0.35
C VAL A 132 3.88 -12.61 -0.89
N LEU A 133 4.38 -11.45 -0.49
CA LEU A 133 3.95 -10.13 -0.97
C LEU A 133 4.84 -9.65 -2.13
N ALA A 134 6.14 -9.92 -2.06
CA ALA A 134 7.11 -9.62 -3.11
C ALA A 134 8.23 -10.67 -3.11
N GLU A 135 8.75 -10.96 -4.29
CA GLU A 135 9.85 -11.89 -4.52
C GLU A 135 10.65 -11.45 -5.74
N ALA A 136 11.97 -11.54 -5.64
CA ALA A 136 12.88 -11.29 -6.75
C ALA A 136 14.02 -12.30 -6.73
N THR A 137 14.57 -12.59 -7.90
CA THR A 137 15.65 -13.56 -8.10
C THR A 137 16.72 -12.99 -9.03
N GLY A 138 17.97 -13.43 -8.87
CA GLY A 138 19.12 -13.01 -9.65
C GLY A 138 19.33 -11.49 -9.59
N ASP A 139 19.69 -10.90 -10.74
CA ASP A 139 20.04 -9.48 -10.85
C ASP A 139 18.95 -8.53 -10.37
N LYS A 140 17.67 -8.93 -10.47
CA LYS A 140 16.54 -8.11 -10.00
C LYS A 140 16.62 -7.80 -8.51
N VAL A 141 17.22 -8.70 -7.72
CA VAL A 141 17.46 -8.49 -6.29
C VAL A 141 18.42 -7.34 -6.06
N LEU A 142 19.43 -7.17 -6.91
CA LEU A 142 20.44 -6.12 -6.76
C LEU A 142 20.02 -4.77 -7.33
N THR A 143 19.17 -4.76 -8.36
CA THR A 143 18.68 -3.52 -8.96
C THR A 143 17.62 -2.81 -8.13
N GLY A 144 16.87 -3.53 -7.29
CA GLY A 144 15.75 -2.95 -6.55
C GLY A 144 15.31 -3.68 -5.29
N GLY A 145 15.92 -4.81 -4.94
CA GLY A 145 15.49 -5.63 -3.81
C GLY A 145 14.07 -6.17 -3.96
N CYS A 146 13.47 -6.53 -2.84
CA CYS A 146 12.07 -6.93 -2.74
C CYS A 146 11.30 -5.87 -1.97
N ILE A 147 10.38 -5.21 -2.68
CA ILE A 147 9.54 -4.14 -2.16
C ILE A 147 8.09 -4.48 -2.49
N ALA A 148 7.18 -4.33 -1.52
CA ALA A 148 5.75 -4.52 -1.74
C ALA A 148 4.96 -3.28 -1.30
N ALA A 149 3.68 -3.23 -1.68
CA ALA A 149 2.73 -2.34 -1.02
C ALA A 149 2.47 -2.85 0.41
N ALA A 150 2.26 -1.94 1.36
CA ALA A 150 1.81 -2.31 2.71
C ALA A 150 0.46 -3.05 2.63
N PRO A 151 0.23 -4.12 3.42
CA PRO A 151 -1.00 -4.91 3.39
C PRO A 151 -2.17 -4.24 4.13
N VAL A 152 -2.07 -2.95 4.49
CA VAL A 152 -3.15 -2.20 5.14
C VAL A 152 -4.24 -1.80 4.14
N GLY A 153 -5.50 -1.89 4.56
CA GLY A 153 -6.67 -1.51 3.74
C GLY A 153 -7.10 -2.54 2.68
N LYS A 154 -6.67 -3.81 2.78
CA LYS A 154 -7.15 -4.93 1.96
C LYS A 154 -8.01 -5.91 2.74
#